data_AF-A0A5B7CB91-F1
#
_entry.id   AF-A0A5B7CB91-F1
#
_cell.length_a   1.000
_cell.length_b   1.000
_cell.length_c   1.000
_cell.angle_alpha   90.00
_cell.angle_beta   90.00
_cell.angle_gamma   90.00
#
_symmetry.space_group_name_H-M   'P 1'
#
loop_
_entity.id
_entity.type
_entity.pdbx_description
1 polymer ?
#
loop_
_entity_poly.entity_id
_entity_poly.type
_entity_poly.pdbx_seq_one_letter_code
_entity_poly.pdbx_strand_id
1 'polypeptide(L)'
;VEVKAVEDYTFLNSSYVPVLRQLESAKLQRFYFENSAENTTKDGNNMKFRNPKYSSMLNHLRFYLPEMYPKLHQILFLDDDVVVQKDLTALWKIDMDGKVNGAVETC
;
A
#
# COMPACT_ATOMS: atom_id res chain seq x y z
N VAL A 1 14.62 9.46 14.42
CA VAL A 1 13.53 8.68 13.79
C VAL A 1 12.39 9.65 13.56
N GLU A 2 11.88 9.72 12.33
CA GLU A 2 10.73 10.53 11.95
C GLU A 2 9.50 9.63 11.90
N VAL A 3 8.38 10.08 12.48
CA VAL A 3 7.09 9.38 12.45
C VAL A 3 6.09 10.36 11.87
N LYS A 4 5.36 9.94 10.83
CA LYS A 4 4.33 10.74 10.16
C LYS A 4 3.00 10.01 10.17
N ALA A 5 1.93 10.72 10.45
CA ALA A 5 0.59 10.22 10.31
C ALA A 5 0.18 10.26 8.83
N VAL A 6 -0.79 9.43 8.43
CA VAL A 6 -1.28 9.41 7.04
C VAL A 6 -1.98 10.72 6.70
N GLU A 7 -2.66 11.29 7.70
CA GLU A 7 -3.43 12.53 7.61
C GLU A 7 -2.55 13.77 7.38
N ASP A 8 -1.25 13.68 7.70
CA ASP A 8 -0.29 14.77 7.49
C ASP A 8 -0.03 15.04 5.99
N TYR A 9 -0.33 14.07 5.13
CA TYR A 9 -0.15 14.19 3.69
C TYR A 9 -1.42 14.71 3.01
N THR A 10 -1.50 16.02 2.82
CA THR A 10 -2.68 16.69 2.23
C THR A 10 -3.03 16.23 0.81
N PHE A 11 -2.06 15.68 0.07
CA PHE A 11 -2.28 15.13 -1.26
C PHE A 11 -2.99 13.75 -1.22
N LEU A 12 -2.99 13.05 -0.09
CA LEU A 12 -3.68 11.77 0.09
C LEU A 12 -5.19 11.98 0.30
N ASN A 13 -5.87 12.35 -0.77
CA ASN A 13 -7.33 12.49 -0.80
C ASN A 13 -7.92 11.68 -1.97
N SER A 14 -9.24 11.46 -1.96
CA SER A 14 -9.93 10.67 -2.97
C SER A 14 -9.94 11.25 -4.38
N SER A 15 -9.58 12.53 -4.55
CA SER A 15 -9.44 13.10 -5.89
C SER A 15 -8.17 12.64 -6.57
N TYR A 16 -7.11 12.39 -5.80
CA TYR A 16 -5.80 11.99 -6.31
C TYR A 16 -5.50 10.49 -6.11
N VAL A 17 -5.95 9.90 -5.01
CA VAL A 17 -5.65 8.51 -4.63
C VAL A 17 -6.81 7.58 -5.01
N PRO A 18 -6.63 6.68 -6.00
CA PRO A 18 -7.72 5.84 -6.48
C PRO A 18 -8.29 4.89 -5.43
N VAL A 19 -7.45 4.38 -4.52
CA VAL A 19 -7.90 3.48 -3.45
C VAL A 19 -8.78 4.21 -2.43
N LEU A 20 -8.44 5.44 -2.02
CA LEU A 20 -9.30 6.26 -1.16
C LEU A 20 -10.64 6.53 -1.83
N ARG A 21 -10.63 6.86 -3.13
CA ARG A 21 -11.86 7.04 -3.91
C ARG A 21 -12.75 5.80 -3.93
N GLN A 22 -12.15 4.61 -3.98
CA GLN A 22 -12.88 3.35 -3.94
C GLN A 22 -13.45 3.09 -2.53
N LEU A 23 -12.67 3.35 -1.47
CA LEU A 23 -13.11 3.20 -0.07
C LEU A 23 -14.24 4.16 0.31
N GLU A 24 -14.22 5.37 -0.22
CA GLU A 24 -15.29 6.36 -0.05
C GLU A 24 -16.54 6.00 -0.88
N SER A 25 -16.45 5.06 -1.81
CA SER A 25 -17.61 4.71 -2.63
C SER A 25 -18.69 4.01 -1.80
N ALA A 26 -19.90 4.57 -1.81
CA ALA A 26 -21.05 4.01 -1.13
C ALA A 26 -21.32 2.56 -1.55
N LYS A 27 -21.01 2.19 -2.80
CA LYS A 27 -21.14 0.81 -3.30
C LYS A 27 -20.21 -0.16 -2.58
N LEU A 28 -18.97 0.25 -2.28
CA LEU A 28 -18.01 -0.58 -1.56
C LEU A 28 -18.38 -0.65 -0.07
N GLN A 29 -18.75 0.48 0.53
CA GLN A 29 -19.27 0.50 1.90
C GLN A 29 -20.48 -0.43 2.05
N ARG A 30 -21.44 -0.39 1.13
CA ARG A 30 -22.57 -1.34 1.10
C ARG A 30 -22.12 -2.79 0.91
N PHE A 31 -21.21 -3.07 -0.02
CA PHE A 31 -20.72 -4.42 -0.27
C PHE A 31 -20.06 -5.07 0.97
N TYR A 32 -19.32 -4.28 1.76
CA TYR A 32 -18.67 -4.73 2.99
C TYR A 32 -19.57 -4.68 4.23
N PHE A 33 -20.41 -3.66 4.39
CA PHE A 33 -21.20 -3.41 5.61
C PHE A 33 -22.68 -3.82 5.51
N GLU A 34 -23.28 -4.00 4.32
CA GLU A 34 -24.70 -4.40 4.13
C GLU A 34 -24.89 -5.91 3.88
N ASN A 35 -24.09 -6.79 4.47
CA ASN A 35 -24.41 -8.23 4.47
C ASN A 35 -24.37 -8.84 5.87
N SER A 36 -25.32 -8.38 6.69
CA SER A 36 -25.85 -9.17 7.81
C SER A 36 -27.32 -9.52 7.51
N ALA A 37 -27.57 -10.21 6.40
CA ALA A 37 -28.75 -11.05 6.18
C ALA A 37 -28.72 -11.63 4.76
N GLU A 38 -28.61 -12.95 4.69
CA GLU A 38 -29.23 -13.80 3.67
C GLU A 38 -28.54 -13.99 2.30
N ASN A 39 -28.30 -15.28 2.04
CA ASN A 39 -28.09 -15.95 0.75
C ASN A 39 -26.66 -16.02 0.21
N THR A 40 -25.91 -16.93 0.83
CA THR A 40 -24.87 -17.75 0.21
C THR A 40 -25.37 -18.39 -1.08
N THR A 41 -25.19 -17.75 -2.22
CA THR A 41 -24.94 -18.44 -3.50
C THR A 41 -24.38 -17.46 -4.53
N LYS A 42 -23.27 -17.85 -5.18
CA LYS A 42 -22.70 -17.31 -6.42
C LYS A 42 -21.91 -15.99 -6.31
N ASP A 43 -20.62 -16.11 -5.97
CA ASP A 43 -19.51 -15.52 -6.76
C ASP A 43 -18.17 -15.71 -6.03
N GLY A 44 -17.49 -16.82 -6.32
CA GLY A 44 -16.16 -17.13 -5.78
C GLY A 44 -15.06 -16.13 -6.17
N ASN A 45 -15.31 -15.27 -7.17
CA ASN A 45 -14.32 -14.28 -7.65
C ASN A 45 -14.26 -13.02 -6.77
N ASN A 46 -15.31 -12.69 -6.02
CA ASN A 46 -15.39 -11.47 -5.22
C ASN A 46 -14.91 -11.64 -3.77
N MET A 47 -14.52 -12.86 -3.38
CA MET A 47 -14.13 -13.18 -2.00
C MET A 47 -12.76 -12.61 -1.61
N LYS A 48 -11.87 -12.38 -2.58
CA LYS A 48 -10.55 -11.73 -2.36
C LYS A 48 -10.72 -10.25 -1.96
N PHE A 49 -11.75 -9.59 -2.47
CA PHE A 49 -12.13 -8.21 -2.15
C PHE A 49 -13.04 -8.10 -0.92
N ARG A 50 -13.12 -9.12 -0.07
CA ARG A 50 -13.75 -9.03 1.26
C ARG A 50 -12.73 -9.00 2.40
N ASN A 51 -11.43 -9.17 2.13
CA ASN A 51 -10.41 -9.14 3.16
C ASN A 51 -9.96 -7.68 3.41
N PRO A 52 -10.14 -7.15 4.64
CA PRO A 52 -9.77 -5.78 5.01
C PRO A 52 -8.29 -5.45 4.75
N LYS A 53 -7.40 -6.44 4.71
CA LYS A 53 -5.97 -6.24 4.39
C LYS A 53 -5.74 -5.64 3.00
N TYR A 54 -6.60 -5.93 2.01
CA TYR A 54 -6.49 -5.35 0.66
C TYR A 54 -7.07 -3.94 0.55
N SER A 55 -7.74 -3.46 1.60
CA SER A 55 -8.21 -2.08 1.73
C SER A 55 -7.29 -1.22 2.60
N SER A 56 -6.18 -1.79 3.09
CA SER A 56 -5.26 -1.06 3.96
C SER A 56 -4.53 0.03 3.17
N MET A 57 -4.85 1.28 3.47
CA MET A 57 -4.19 2.45 2.90
C MET A 57 -2.67 2.42 3.03
N LEU A 58 -2.16 1.85 4.12
CA LEU A 58 -0.72 1.71 4.38
C LEU A 58 -0.02 0.92 3.26
N ASN A 59 -0.67 -0.13 2.73
CA ASN A 59 -0.12 -0.91 1.63
C ASN A 59 0.01 -0.09 0.34
N HIS A 60 -0.84 0.92 0.15
CA HIS A 60 -0.84 1.75 -1.04
C HIS A 60 0.10 2.96 -0.94
N LEU A 61 0.57 3.32 0.27
CA LEU A 61 1.49 4.46 0.44
C LEU A 61 2.80 4.28 -0.31
N ARG A 62 3.23 3.03 -0.54
CA ARG A 62 4.46 2.72 -1.28
C ARG A 62 4.51 3.35 -2.68
N PHE A 63 3.35 3.58 -3.30
CA PHE A 63 3.27 4.21 -4.63
C PHE A 63 3.51 5.72 -4.59
N TYR A 64 3.34 6.35 -3.42
CA TYR A 64 3.44 7.78 -3.23
C TYR A 64 4.75 8.22 -2.54
N LEU A 65 5.71 7.29 -2.42
CA LEU A 65 7.02 7.59 -1.84
C LEU A 65 7.74 8.77 -2.53
N PRO A 66 7.70 8.92 -3.87
CA PRO A 66 8.28 10.10 -4.54
C PRO A 66 7.62 11.42 -4.11
N GLU A 67 6.30 11.43 -3.92
CA GLU A 67 5.54 12.61 -3.48
C GLU A 67 5.78 12.92 -2.00
N MET A 68 5.95 11.90 -1.16
CA MET A 68 6.25 12.05 0.26
C MET A 68 7.67 12.55 0.50
N TYR A 69 8.63 12.08 -0.31
CA TYR A 69 10.05 12.34 -0.13
C TYR A 69 10.74 12.81 -1.42
N PRO A 70 10.30 13.93 -2.03
CA PRO A 70 10.77 14.37 -3.35
C PRO A 70 12.23 14.81 -3.39
N LYS A 71 12.86 14.97 -2.22
CA LYS A 71 14.27 15.38 -2.07
C LYS A 71 15.22 14.18 -1.90
N LEU A 72 14.69 12.98 -1.69
CA LEU A 72 15.51 11.78 -1.54
C LEU A 72 15.83 11.21 -2.92
N HIS A 73 17.10 10.89 -3.14
CA HIS A 73 17.52 10.26 -4.39
C HIS A 73 17.16 8.77 -4.45
N GLN A 74 17.19 8.08 -3.30
CA GLN A 74 16.89 6.66 -3.17
C GLN A 74 16.13 6.40 -1.87
N ILE A 75 15.27 5.39 -1.89
CA ILE A 75 14.46 4.97 -0.74
C ILE A 75 14.60 3.45 -0.60
N LEU A 76 14.97 2.99 0.59
CA LEU A 76 14.89 1.59 0.98
C LEU A 76 13.58 1.38 1.73
N PHE A 77 12.67 0.59 1.15
CA PHE A 77 11.39 0.25 1.75
C PHE A 77 11.49 -1.10 2.48
N LEU A 78 11.09 -1.12 3.75
CA LEU A 78 11.00 -2.33 4.58
C LEU A 78 9.55 -2.48 5.03
N ASP A 79 9.00 -3.69 4.90
CA ASP A 79 7.62 -3.98 5.33
C ASP A 79 7.52 -4.06 6.87
N ASP A 80 6.30 -4.06 7.39
CA ASP A 80 6.03 -4.03 8.84
C ASP A 80 6.46 -5.30 9.59
N ASP A 81 6.63 -6.42 8.88
CA ASP A 81 7.04 -7.71 9.41
C ASP A 81 8.52 -8.05 9.15
N VAL A 82 9.32 -7.09 8.67
CA VAL A 82 10.73 -7.28 8.36
C VAL A 82 11.63 -7.06 9.58
N VAL A 83 12.52 -8.02 9.86
CA VAL A 83 13.58 -7.90 10.87
C VAL A 83 14.95 -7.74 10.21
N VAL A 84 15.62 -6.62 10.47
CA VAL A 84 16.97 -6.35 9.96
C VAL A 84 18.02 -6.94 10.91
N GLN A 85 18.78 -7.92 10.42
CA GLN A 85 19.80 -8.62 11.21
C GLN A 85 21.25 -8.22 10.85
N LYS A 86 21.44 -7.48 9.76
CA LYS A 86 22.75 -7.08 9.23
C LYS A 86 22.69 -5.66 8.69
N ASP A 87 23.85 -5.03 8.56
CA ASP A 87 23.99 -3.74 7.89
C ASP A 87 23.47 -3.81 6.44
N LEU A 88 22.66 -2.84 6.05
CA LEU A 88 22.04 -2.75 4.72
C LEU A 88 22.73 -1.73 3.80
N THR A 89 23.84 -1.11 4.25
CA THR A 89 24.52 -0.03 3.49
C THR A 89 24.96 -0.50 2.10
N ALA A 90 25.29 -1.79 1.95
CA ALA A 90 25.64 -2.38 0.67
C ALA A 90 24.53 -2.25 -0.40
N LEU A 91 23.25 -2.16 -0.01
CA LEU A 91 22.13 -2.04 -0.95
C LEU A 91 22.18 -0.75 -1.77
N TRP A 92 22.74 0.34 -1.23
CA TRP A 92 22.90 1.62 -1.95
C TRP A 92 23.92 1.57 -3.09
N LYS A 93 24.74 0.52 -3.15
CA LYS A 93 25.79 0.35 -4.16
C LYS A 93 25.38 -0.61 -5.27
N ILE A 94 24.16 -1.15 -5.21
CA ILE A 94 23.65 -2.06 -6.24
C ILE A 94 23.41 -1.27 -7.53
N ASP A 95 23.96 -1.77 -8.63
CA ASP A 95 23.64 -1.24 -9.95
C ASP A 95 22.21 -1.66 -10.31
N MET A 96 21.35 -0.66 -10.48
CA MET A 96 19.94 -0.84 -10.80
C MET A 96 19.72 -1.03 -12.30
N ASP A 97 20.76 -0.89 -13.14
CA ASP A 97 20.69 -1.08 -14.60
C ASP A 97 19.57 -0.23 -15.21
N GLY A 98 19.54 1.05 -14.82
CA GLY A 98 18.53 2.03 -15.25
C GLY A 98 17.09 1.80 -14.73
N LYS A 99 16.85 0.79 -13.89
CA LYS A 99 15.52 0.49 -13.34
C LYS A 99 15.18 1.41 -12.16
N VAL A 100 13.90 1.77 -12.07
CA VAL A 100 13.37 2.63 -10.99
C VAL A 100 13.26 1.86 -9.67
N ASN A 101 12.91 0.57 -9.73
CA ASN A 101 12.68 -0.27 -8.56
C ASN A 101 13.50 -1.56 -8.62
N GLY A 102 14.04 -1.95 -7.47
CA GLY A 102 14.71 -3.23 -7.23
C GLY A 102 13.90 -4.01 -6.20
N ALA A 103 13.81 -5.33 -6.37
CA ALA A 103 13.11 -6.22 -5.47
C ALA A 103 13.95 -7.48 -5.24
N VAL A 104 13.76 -8.10 -4.08
CA VAL A 104 14.34 -9.41 -3.78
C VAL A 104 13.56 -10.50 -4.52
N GLU A 105 14.27 -11.53 -4.98
CA GLU A 105 13.65 -12.71 -5.56
C GLU A 105 12.94 -13.54 -4.49
N THR A 106 11.81 -14.13 -4.83
CA THR A 106 11.08 -15.07 -3.97
C THR A 106 11.72 -16.45 -4.07
N CYS A 107 11.92 -17.12 -2.93
CA CYS A 107 12.47 -18.48 -2.86
C CYS A 107 11.54 -19.55 -3.44
#